data_AF-M1ZPX5-F1
#
_entry.id   AF-M1ZPX5-F1
#
_cell.length_a   1.000
_cell.length_b   1.000
_cell.length_c   1.000
_cell.angle_alpha   90.00
_cell.angle_beta   90.00
_cell.angle_gamma   90.00
#
_symmetry.space_group_name_H-M   'P 1'
#
loop_
_entity.id
_entity.type
_entity.pdbx_description
1 polymer ?
#
loop_
_entity_poly.entity_id
_entity_poly.type
_entity_poly.pdbx_seq_one_letter_code
_entity_poly.pdbx_strand_id
1 'polypeptide(L)' 'MEWKLKKFKELSVEEMYEILRVRDQVFIVEQECPYQDIDSKDK' A
#
# COMPACT_ATOMS: atom_id res chain seq x y z
N MET A 1 -15.66 -11.62 -6.43
CA MET A 1 -14.73 -10.81 -5.61
C MET A 1 -14.98 -11.18 -4.16
N GLU A 2 -13.96 -11.68 -3.49
CA GLU A 2 -13.99 -11.93 -2.05
C GLU A 2 -13.22 -10.81 -1.37
N TRP A 3 -13.90 -10.04 -0.52
CA TRP A 3 -13.28 -8.95 0.22
C TRP A 3 -12.65 -9.51 1.50
N LYS A 4 -11.41 -9.11 1.77
CA LYS A 4 -10.71 -9.42 3.04
C LYS A 4 -10.38 -8.11 3.74
N LEU A 5 -10.89 -7.97 4.96
CA LEU A 5 -10.58 -6.84 5.83
C LEU A 5 -9.61 -7.31 6.92
N LYS A 6 -8.47 -6.65 7.03
CA LYS A 6 -7.41 -6.97 7.99
C LYS A 6 -6.96 -5.71 8.71
N LYS A 7 -6.63 -5.82 9.99
CA LYS A 7 -5.87 -4.79 10.70
C LYS A 7 -4.44 -4.76 10.16
N PHE A 8 -3.76 -3.62 10.28
CA PHE A 8 -2.36 -3.48 9.86
C PHE A 8 -1.46 -4.60 10.41
N LYS A 9 -1.63 -4.96 11.69
CA LYS A 9 -0.87 -6.02 12.36
C LYS A 9 -1.19 -7.45 11.90
N GLU A 10 -2.24 -7.65 11.10
CA GLU A 10 -2.67 -8.95 10.57
C GLU A 10 -2.19 -9.17 9.13
N LEU A 11 -1.55 -8.17 8.52
CA LEU A 11 -0.94 -8.28 7.20
C LEU A 11 0.37 -9.06 7.29
N SER A 12 0.56 -10.01 6.37
CA SER A 12 1.89 -10.61 6.17
C SER A 12 2.82 -9.59 5.50
N VAL A 13 4.12 -9.88 5.54
CA VAL A 13 5.12 -9.03 4.86
C VAL A 13 4.88 -9.00 3.36
N GLU A 14 4.47 -10.12 2.77
CA GLU A 14 4.15 -10.26 1.35
C GLU A 14 2.90 -9.45 0.99
N GLU A 15 1.84 -9.50 1.80
CA GLU A 15 0.63 -8.70 1.59
C GLU A 15 0.93 -7.20 1.68
N MET A 16 1.74 -6.81 2.66
CA MET A 16 2.21 -5.43 2.79
C MET A 16 2.97 -4.99 1.55
N TYR A 17 3.91 -5.82 1.07
CA TYR A 17 4.71 -5.50 -0.10
C TYR A 17 3.86 -5.30 -1.36
N GLU A 18 2.89 -6.18 -1.62
CA GLU A 18 2.01 -6.04 -2.79
C GLU A 18 1.13 -4.78 -2.72
N ILE A 19 0.61 -4.46 -1.53
CA ILE A 19 -0.16 -3.21 -1.33
C ILE A 19 0.72 -2.00 -1.63
N LEU A 20 1.93 -1.95 -1.06
CA LEU A 20 2.85 -0.82 -1.27
C LEU A 20 3.30 -0.72 -2.73
N ARG A 21 3.56 -1.84 -3.39
CA ARG A 21 3.96 -1.89 -4.79
C ARG A 21 2.89 -1.30 -5.71
N VAL A 22 1.63 -1.66 -5.52
CA VAL A 22 0.52 -1.12 -6.34
C VAL A 22 0.30 0.36 -6.05
N ARG A 23 0.41 0.79 -4.79
CA ARG A 23 0.34 2.21 -4.42
C ARG A 23 1.43 3.03 -5.09
N ASP A 24 2.67 2.57 -5.06
CA ASP A 24 3.79 3.25 -5.72
C ASP A 24 3.59 3.35 -7.24
N GLN A 25 3.22 2.23 -7.87
CA GLN A 25 2.98 2.19 -9.31
C GLN A 25 1.91 3.19 -9.77
N VAL A 26 0.82 3.32 -9.01
CA VAL A 26 -0.31 4.17 -9.40
C VAL A 26 -0.14 5.61 -8.92
N PHE A 27 0.11 5.82 -7.63
CA PHE A 27 0.08 7.15 -7.03
C PHE A 27 1.38 7.92 -7.20
N ILE A 28 2.51 7.25 -7.40
CA ILE A 28 3.81 7.91 -7.60
C ILE A 28 4.20 7.90 -9.08
N VAL A 29 4.24 6.71 -9.70
CA VAL A 29 4.77 6.56 -11.06
C VAL A 29 3.77 6.99 -12.13
N GLU A 30 2.59 6.36 -12.20
CA GLU A 30 1.58 6.65 -13.23
C GLU A 30 1.09 8.11 -13.16
N GLN A 31 0.93 8.64 -11.95
CA GLN A 31 0.50 10.02 -11.72
C GLN A 31 1.64 11.05 -11.75
N GLU A 32 2.89 10.61 -11.93
CA GLU A 32 4.09 11.48 -11.87
C GLU A 32 4.09 12.41 -10.64
N CYS A 33 3.62 11.89 -9.49
CA CYS A 33 3.36 12.66 -8.28
C CYS A 33 4.26 12.17 -7.14
N PRO A 34 5.52 12.64 -7.04
CA PRO A 34 6.40 12.24 -5.95
C PRO A 34 5.95 12.90 -4.64
N TYR A 35 5.31 12.11 -3.78
CA TYR A 35 5.01 12.47 -2.39
C TYR A 35 5.42 11.36 -1.42
N GLN A 36 5.40 11.65 -0.13
CA GLN A 36 5.71 10.66 0.90
C GLN A 36 4.52 9.70 1.10
N ASP A 37 4.45 8.61 0.35
CA ASP A 37 3.40 7.60 0.49
C ASP A 37 3.51 6.83 1.82
N ILE A 38 4.74 6.50 2.22
CA ILE A 38 5.01 5.80 3.49
C ILE A 38 5.17 6.83 4.62
N ASP A 39 4.04 7.35 5.10
CA ASP A 39 3.97 8.45 6.08
C ASP A 39 3.63 7.99 7.53
N SER A 40 3.54 6.68 7.76
CA SER A 40 3.12 6.03 9.02
C SER A 40 1.64 6.17 9.40
N LYS A 41 0.75 6.68 8.54
CA LYS A 41 -0.70 6.73 8.82
C LYS A 41 -1.42 5.39 8.68
N ASP A 42 -0.81 4.45 7.97
CA ASP A 42 -1.38 3.11 7.77
C ASP A 42 -1.20 2.17 8.99
N LYS A 43 -0.38 2.56 9.98
CA LYS A 43 -0.01 1.73 11.14
C LYS A 43 -1.16 1.46 12.13
#